data_AF-A0A7V3QFM7-F1
#
_entry.id   AF-A0A7V3QFM7-F1
#
_cell.length_a   1.000
_cell.length_b   1.000
_cell.length_c   1.000
_cell.angle_alpha   90.00
_cell.angle_beta   90.00
_cell.angle_gamma   90.00
#
_symmetry.space_group_name_H-M   'P 1'
#
loop_
_entity.id
_entity.type
_entity.pdbx_description
1 polymer ?
#
loop_
_entity_poly.entity_id
_entity_poly.type
_entity_poly.pdbx_seq_one_letter_code
_entity_poly.pdbx_strand_id
1 'polypeptide(L)'
;MAARTIHPNPTQSQKTLYQSGLNLINRFVYTLRRYTAVYAALWKASLTREIMFKVNFLLWVVVELVWFGLQVAFVSVLYLHTEEIGSWTKWQVMLLVGVAQFIQQIFQALFLINCANLSDLVRTGKLDFVLLMPVNPRFLVSLRQVDPSSLVNALVALGVMGYAIAQLHIKITVANLALFLLLCIVGILIHYSLMFILGAVSFWVTRSEGLVWVYYNMFQIARLPDEAFRGVMKVIFTFVVPMLLVANVPTRTLAHTLHSPLYLLLMLGCALVCFWASSLVWKSAIKRYSSASS
;
A
#
# COMPACT_ATOMS: atom_id res chain seq x y z
N MET A 1 -23.28 -55.60 -27.31
CA MET A 1 -21.93 -56.09 -26.97
C MET A 1 -21.10 -54.87 -26.58
N ALA A 2 -20.98 -54.56 -25.29
CA ALA A 2 -20.41 -53.30 -24.81
C ALA A 2 -18.87 -53.40 -24.76
N ALA A 3 -18.17 -52.56 -25.53
CA ALA A 3 -16.73 -52.48 -25.54
C ALA A 3 -16.22 -51.82 -24.24
N ARG A 4 -15.50 -52.61 -23.42
CA ARG A 4 -14.79 -52.13 -22.22
C ARG A 4 -13.55 -51.36 -22.68
N THR A 5 -13.59 -50.04 -22.64
CA THR A 5 -12.40 -49.19 -22.84
C THR A 5 -11.46 -49.35 -21.64
N ILE A 6 -10.36 -50.06 -21.84
CA ILE A 6 -9.29 -50.22 -20.86
C ILE A 6 -8.45 -48.93 -20.88
N HIS A 7 -8.62 -48.07 -19.86
CA HIS A 7 -7.71 -46.95 -19.68
C HIS A 7 -6.34 -47.44 -19.19
N PRO A 8 -5.22 -47.04 -19.82
CA PRO A 8 -3.89 -47.45 -19.40
C PRO A 8 -3.57 -46.89 -18.01
N ASN A 9 -3.00 -47.75 -17.16
CA ASN A 9 -2.62 -47.42 -15.78
C ASN A 9 -1.43 -46.43 -15.80
N PRO A 10 -1.49 -45.29 -15.10
CA PRO A 10 -0.43 -44.27 -15.15
C PRO A 10 0.94 -44.84 -14.75
N THR A 11 1.96 -44.44 -15.49
CA THR A 11 3.36 -44.85 -15.29
C THR A 11 3.90 -44.36 -13.93
N GLN A 12 4.90 -45.06 -13.38
CA GLN A 12 5.53 -44.71 -12.10
C GLN A 12 6.01 -43.24 -12.05
N SER A 13 6.52 -42.73 -13.19
CA SER A 13 6.94 -41.34 -13.39
C SER A 13 5.78 -40.33 -13.29
N GLN A 14 4.61 -40.68 -13.84
CA GLN A 14 3.41 -39.85 -13.73
C GLN A 14 2.89 -39.79 -12.28
N LYS A 15 3.01 -40.89 -11.53
CA LYS A 15 2.63 -40.92 -10.10
C LYS A 15 3.55 -40.08 -9.23
N THR A 16 4.87 -40.10 -9.46
CA THR A 16 5.83 -39.26 -8.72
C THR A 16 5.70 -37.78 -9.04
N LEU A 17 5.52 -37.40 -10.32
CA LEU A 17 5.23 -36.01 -10.71
C LEU A 17 3.95 -35.50 -10.05
N TYR A 18 2.87 -36.28 -10.08
CA TYR A 18 1.60 -35.92 -9.43
C TYR A 18 1.75 -35.75 -7.91
N GLN A 19 2.43 -36.69 -7.23
CA GLN A 19 2.70 -36.59 -5.80
C GLN A 19 3.59 -35.39 -5.45
N SER A 20 4.58 -35.06 -6.29
CA SER A 20 5.42 -33.88 -6.09
C SER A 20 4.62 -32.56 -6.19
N GLY A 21 3.70 -32.46 -7.16
CA GLY A 21 2.81 -31.31 -7.31
C GLY A 21 1.83 -31.18 -6.15
N LEU A 22 1.23 -32.30 -5.70
CA LEU A 22 0.34 -32.33 -4.55
C LEU A 22 1.04 -31.90 -3.26
N ASN A 23 2.29 -32.35 -3.05
CA ASN A 23 3.10 -31.96 -1.90
C ASN A 23 3.45 -30.47 -1.92
N LEU A 24 3.69 -29.89 -3.10
CA LEU A 24 3.98 -28.47 -3.26
C LEU A 24 2.76 -27.59 -2.97
N ILE A 25 1.58 -27.99 -3.47
CA ILE A 25 0.30 -27.34 -3.17
C ILE A 25 -0.01 -27.44 -1.68
N ASN A 26 0.14 -28.62 -1.07
CA ASN A 26 -0.12 -28.81 0.36
C ASN A 26 0.82 -27.96 1.23
N ARG A 27 2.11 -27.86 0.87
CA ARG A 27 3.05 -26.96 1.55
C ARG A 27 2.67 -25.49 1.38
N PHE A 28 2.24 -25.08 0.18
CA PHE A 28 1.78 -23.72 -0.07
C PHE A 28 0.54 -23.38 0.76
N VAL A 29 -0.48 -24.24 0.75
CA VAL A 29 -1.72 -24.06 1.52
C VAL A 29 -1.44 -24.03 3.02
N TYR A 30 -0.59 -24.95 3.52
CA TYR A 30 -0.18 -24.95 4.93
C TYR A 30 0.53 -23.66 5.31
N THR A 31 1.46 -23.20 4.46
CA THR A 31 2.17 -21.93 4.67
C THR A 31 1.19 -20.77 4.69
N LEU A 32 0.30 -20.67 3.70
CA LEU A 32 -0.70 -19.61 3.61
C LEU A 32 -1.59 -19.60 4.85
N ARG A 33 -2.13 -20.76 5.26
CA ARG A 33 -2.95 -20.91 6.47
C ARG A 33 -2.20 -20.49 7.74
N ARG A 34 -0.91 -20.82 7.83
CA ARG A 34 -0.07 -20.40 8.96
C ARG A 34 0.11 -18.87 8.98
N TYR A 35 0.46 -18.26 7.85
CA TYR A 35 0.64 -16.80 7.77
C TYR A 35 -0.66 -16.04 8.02
N THR A 36 -1.79 -16.52 7.50
CA THR A 36 -3.10 -15.90 7.77
C THR A 36 -3.51 -16.07 9.23
N ALA A 37 -3.26 -17.22 9.85
CA ALA A 37 -3.51 -17.40 11.28
C ALA A 37 -2.65 -16.48 12.16
N VAL A 38 -1.36 -16.35 11.84
CA VAL A 38 -0.45 -15.41 12.52
C VAL A 38 -0.94 -13.97 12.34
N TYR A 39 -1.30 -13.58 11.12
CA TYR A 39 -1.79 -12.23 10.85
C TYR A 39 -3.11 -11.95 11.57
N ALA A 40 -4.04 -12.90 11.58
CA ALA A 40 -5.29 -12.79 12.32
C ALA A 40 -5.06 -12.61 13.83
N ALA A 41 -4.07 -13.29 14.40
CA ALA A 41 -3.69 -13.10 15.80
C ALA A 41 -3.11 -11.69 16.05
N LEU A 42 -2.24 -11.19 15.16
CA LEU A 42 -1.68 -9.83 15.22
C LEU A 42 -2.76 -8.74 15.09
N TRP A 43 -3.74 -8.96 14.22
CA TRP A 43 -4.92 -8.12 14.09
C TRP A 43 -5.74 -8.08 15.37
N LYS A 44 -6.07 -9.25 15.94
CA LYS A 44 -6.80 -9.34 17.21
C LYS A 44 -6.07 -8.60 18.32
N ALA A 45 -4.76 -8.80 18.44
CA ALA A 45 -3.93 -8.11 19.43
C ALA A 45 -3.95 -6.58 19.22
N SER A 46 -3.90 -6.12 17.98
CA SER A 46 -3.97 -4.69 17.66
C SER A 46 -5.33 -4.08 17.98
N LEU A 47 -6.42 -4.78 17.67
CA LEU A 47 -7.77 -4.36 18.02
C LEU A 47 -8.00 -4.33 19.53
N THR A 48 -7.56 -5.35 20.26
CA THR A 48 -7.64 -5.38 21.73
C THR A 48 -6.90 -4.19 22.34
N ARG A 49 -5.71 -3.84 21.81
CA ARG A 49 -4.96 -2.67 22.25
C ARG A 49 -5.73 -1.36 22.06
N GLU A 50 -6.35 -1.15 20.90
CA GLU A 50 -7.14 0.06 20.65
C GLU A 50 -8.40 0.14 21.51
N ILE A 51 -9.07 -1.00 21.76
CA ILE A 51 -10.27 -1.05 22.60
C ILE A 51 -9.95 -0.66 24.06
N MET A 52 -8.72 -0.89 24.54
CA MET A 52 -8.30 -0.42 25.86
C MET A 52 -8.15 1.11 25.92
N PHE A 53 -7.78 1.75 24.82
CA PHE A 53 -7.53 3.19 24.73
C PHE A 53 -8.51 3.90 23.78
N LYS A 54 -9.81 3.71 24.00
CA LYS A 54 -10.89 4.20 23.12
C LYS A 54 -10.81 5.70 22.82
N VAL A 55 -10.39 6.51 23.80
CA VAL A 55 -10.24 7.96 23.62
C VAL A 55 -9.10 8.28 22.64
N ASN A 56 -7.97 7.59 22.74
CA ASN A 56 -6.85 7.75 21.80
C ASN A 56 -7.29 7.37 20.38
N PHE A 57 -7.97 6.24 20.23
CA PHE A 57 -8.55 5.82 18.95
C PHE A 57 -9.47 6.91 18.35
N LEU A 58 -10.40 7.44 19.14
CA LEU A 58 -11.33 8.47 18.67
C LEU A 58 -10.61 9.78 18.31
N LEU A 59 -9.60 10.17 19.09
CA LEU A 59 -8.78 11.35 18.80
C LEU A 59 -8.06 11.21 17.45
N TRP A 60 -7.46 10.05 17.16
CA TRP A 60 -6.84 9.80 15.86
C TRP A 60 -7.85 9.85 14.71
N VAL A 61 -9.04 9.26 14.89
CA VAL A 61 -10.11 9.38 13.90
C VAL A 61 -10.47 10.83 13.62
N VAL A 62 -10.68 11.64 14.67
CA VAL A 62 -11.04 13.05 14.55
C VAL A 62 -9.92 13.88 13.92
N VAL A 63 -8.67 13.69 14.32
CA VAL A 63 -7.52 14.42 13.78
C VAL A 63 -7.39 14.18 12.28
N GLU A 64 -7.49 12.93 11.84
CA GLU A 64 -7.41 12.57 10.42
C GLU A 64 -8.62 13.06 9.64
N LEU A 65 -9.82 13.03 10.23
CA LEU A 65 -11.03 13.58 9.60
C LEU A 65 -10.93 15.09 9.43
N VAL A 66 -10.48 15.82 10.44
CA VAL A 66 -10.25 17.27 10.35
C VAL A 66 -9.20 17.57 9.28
N TRP A 67 -8.09 16.83 9.27
CA TRP A 67 -7.06 17.00 8.25
C TRP A 67 -7.61 16.76 6.85
N PHE A 68 -8.35 15.67 6.64
CA PHE A 68 -8.98 15.39 5.35
C PHE A 68 -10.03 16.44 4.97
N GLY A 69 -10.84 16.89 5.92
CA GLY A 69 -11.81 17.96 5.74
C GLY A 69 -11.17 19.28 5.31
N LEU A 70 -10.03 19.66 5.91
CA LEU A 70 -9.25 20.82 5.47
C LEU A 70 -8.77 20.70 4.02
N GLN A 71 -8.42 19.48 3.58
CA GLN A 71 -7.96 19.23 2.22
C GLN A 71 -9.12 19.32 1.21
N VAL A 72 -10.27 18.77 1.57
CA VAL A 72 -11.53 18.94 0.81
C VAL A 72 -11.92 20.42 0.71
N ALA A 73 -11.84 21.14 1.83
CA ALA A 73 -12.14 22.57 1.88
C ALA A 73 -11.16 23.37 1.04
N PHE A 74 -9.87 23.05 1.09
CA PHE A 74 -8.83 23.69 0.29
C PHE A 74 -9.11 23.57 -1.21
N VAL A 75 -9.41 22.35 -1.71
CA VAL A 75 -9.82 22.15 -3.11
C VAL A 75 -11.07 22.97 -3.42
N SER A 76 -12.06 22.95 -2.53
CA SER A 76 -13.31 23.68 -2.75
C SER A 76 -13.10 25.19 -2.87
N VAL A 77 -12.23 25.78 -2.05
CA VAL A 77 -11.88 27.21 -2.06
C VAL A 77 -11.04 27.59 -3.28
N LEU A 78 -10.11 26.72 -3.69
CA LEU A 78 -9.30 26.94 -4.89
C LEU A 78 -10.21 27.09 -6.12
N TYR A 79 -11.18 26.20 -6.26
CA TYR A 79 -12.15 26.23 -7.36
C TYR A 79 -13.26 27.30 -7.23
N LEU A 80 -13.21 28.17 -6.21
CA LEU A 80 -13.99 29.41 -6.22
C LEU A 80 -13.33 30.50 -7.10
N HIS A 81 -12.03 30.38 -7.35
CA HIS A 81 -11.24 31.38 -8.05
C HIS A 81 -10.73 30.87 -9.41
N THR A 82 -10.99 29.62 -9.76
CA THR A 82 -10.55 28.99 -11.01
C THR A 82 -11.52 27.89 -11.40
N GLU A 83 -11.94 27.84 -12.66
CA GLU A 83 -12.89 26.83 -13.14
C GLU A 83 -12.21 25.47 -13.40
N GLU A 84 -10.97 25.48 -13.90
CA GLU A 84 -10.21 24.28 -14.25
C GLU A 84 -8.70 24.44 -13.94
N ILE A 85 -8.06 23.38 -13.44
CA ILE A 85 -6.60 23.31 -13.30
C ILE A 85 -6.06 22.37 -14.38
N GLY A 86 -5.58 22.95 -15.48
CA GLY A 86 -5.17 22.14 -16.63
C GLY A 86 -6.38 21.38 -17.21
N SER A 87 -6.29 20.05 -17.32
CA SER A 87 -7.40 19.20 -17.76
C SER A 87 -8.36 18.79 -16.64
N TRP A 88 -8.19 19.29 -15.42
CA TRP A 88 -8.92 18.82 -14.24
C TRP A 88 -10.06 19.75 -13.87
N THR A 89 -11.27 19.19 -13.77
CA THR A 89 -12.42 19.87 -13.18
C THR A 89 -12.42 19.74 -11.66
N LYS A 90 -13.18 20.61 -10.97
CA LYS A 90 -13.35 20.56 -9.50
C LYS A 90 -13.63 19.15 -8.98
N TRP A 91 -14.59 18.46 -9.57
CA TRP A 91 -15.01 17.14 -9.10
C TRP A 91 -14.00 16.04 -9.44
N GLN A 92 -13.21 16.19 -10.51
CA GLN A 92 -12.11 15.27 -10.78
C GLN A 92 -10.99 15.42 -9.74
N VAL A 93 -10.66 16.65 -9.32
CA VAL A 93 -9.69 16.87 -8.22
C VAL A 93 -10.26 16.40 -6.89
N MET A 94 -11.55 16.59 -6.65
CA MET A 94 -12.24 16.05 -5.47
C MET A 94 -12.11 14.52 -5.40
N LEU A 95 -12.30 13.85 -6.54
CA LEU A 95 -12.10 12.41 -6.68
C LEU A 95 -10.64 12.02 -6.46
N LEU A 96 -9.68 12.80 -6.99
CA LEU A 96 -8.24 12.59 -6.80
C LEU A 96 -7.87 12.63 -5.31
N VAL A 97 -8.32 13.66 -4.59
CA VAL A 97 -8.08 13.80 -3.15
C VAL A 97 -8.72 12.65 -2.37
N GLY A 98 -9.92 12.23 -2.74
CA GLY A 98 -10.57 11.04 -2.15
C GLY A 98 -9.78 9.75 -2.38
N VAL A 99 -9.34 9.49 -3.60
CA VAL A 99 -8.54 8.30 -3.96
C VAL A 99 -7.17 8.33 -3.26
N ALA A 100 -6.50 9.48 -3.26
CA ALA A 100 -5.22 9.65 -2.57
C ALA A 100 -5.36 9.38 -1.06
N GLN A 101 -6.41 9.93 -0.43
CA GLN A 101 -6.71 9.67 0.97
C GLN A 101 -7.01 8.19 1.20
N PHE A 102 -7.85 7.57 0.38
CA PHE A 102 -8.17 6.14 0.53
C PHE A 102 -6.91 5.27 0.48
N ILE A 103 -6.06 5.45 -0.54
CA ILE A 103 -4.80 4.71 -0.67
C ILE A 103 -3.87 4.97 0.52
N GLN A 104 -3.72 6.24 0.93
CA GLN A 104 -2.93 6.64 2.09
C GLN A 104 -3.41 5.94 3.37
N GLN A 105 -4.72 5.95 3.64
CA GLN A 105 -5.28 5.41 4.86
C GLN A 105 -5.17 3.88 4.92
N ILE A 106 -5.35 3.18 3.80
CA ILE A 106 -5.11 1.72 3.76
C ILE A 106 -3.63 1.41 3.94
N PHE A 107 -2.74 2.16 3.30
CA PHE A 107 -1.30 2.02 3.52
C PHE A 107 -0.91 2.30 4.98
N GLN A 108 -1.49 3.32 5.60
CA GLN A 108 -1.25 3.68 6.99
C GLN A 108 -1.70 2.60 7.95
N ALA A 109 -2.94 2.13 7.78
CA ALA A 109 -3.56 1.08 8.57
C ALA A 109 -2.70 -0.19 8.63
N LEU A 110 -2.10 -0.57 7.49
CA LEU A 110 -1.44 -1.87 7.34
C LEU A 110 0.08 -1.80 7.50
N PHE A 111 0.73 -0.75 7.02
CA PHE A 111 2.18 -0.75 6.79
C PHE A 111 2.93 0.42 7.41
N LEU A 112 2.37 1.64 7.43
CA LEU A 112 3.13 2.83 7.81
C LEU A 112 3.70 2.73 9.22
N ILE A 113 2.85 2.39 10.20
CA ILE A 113 3.27 2.29 11.60
C ILE A 113 4.37 1.24 11.80
N ASN A 114 4.27 0.12 11.09
CA ASN A 114 5.23 -0.97 11.12
C ASN A 114 6.57 -0.57 10.50
N CYS A 115 6.53 0.06 9.33
CA CYS A 115 7.74 0.51 8.62
C CYS A 115 8.44 1.66 9.38
N ALA A 116 7.68 2.59 9.98
CA ALA A 116 8.24 3.64 10.81
C ALA A 116 8.92 3.08 12.07
N ASN A 117 8.30 2.08 12.71
CA ASN A 117 8.83 1.43 13.92
C ASN A 117 10.06 0.54 13.64
N LEU A 118 10.41 0.25 12.38
CA LEU A 118 11.63 -0.51 12.05
C LEU A 118 12.89 0.19 12.59
N SER A 119 12.93 1.52 12.48
CA SER A 119 14.02 2.33 13.02
C SER A 119 14.22 2.09 14.52
N ASP A 120 13.11 2.03 15.27
CA ASP A 120 13.14 1.80 16.71
C ASP A 120 13.54 0.37 17.07
N LEU A 121 13.09 -0.62 16.29
CA LEU A 121 13.50 -2.00 16.49
C LEU A 121 15.02 -2.19 16.34
N VAL A 122 15.62 -1.53 15.34
CA VAL A 122 17.07 -1.54 15.13
C VAL A 122 17.78 -0.81 16.28
N ARG A 123 17.38 0.43 16.57
CA ARG A 123 18.01 1.28 17.58
C ARG A 123 17.98 0.66 18.98
N THR A 124 16.90 -0.04 19.33
CA THR A 124 16.71 -0.64 20.66
C THR A 124 17.19 -2.10 20.75
N GLY A 125 17.75 -2.67 19.67
CA GLY A 125 18.14 -4.09 19.60
C GLY A 125 16.95 -5.06 19.61
N LYS A 126 15.70 -4.58 19.64
CA LYS A 126 14.49 -5.43 19.66
C LYS A 126 14.25 -6.17 18.35
N LEU A 127 14.98 -5.82 17.28
CA LEU A 127 14.97 -6.58 16.04
C LEU A 127 15.47 -8.02 16.23
N ASP A 128 16.35 -8.28 17.21
CA ASP A 128 16.86 -9.63 17.53
C ASP A 128 15.72 -10.61 17.80
N PHE A 129 14.75 -10.21 18.62
CA PHE A 129 13.56 -11.01 18.90
C PHE A 129 12.73 -11.29 17.65
N VAL A 130 12.73 -10.37 16.68
CA VAL A 130 12.00 -10.57 15.41
C VAL A 130 12.72 -11.56 14.51
N LEU A 131 14.06 -11.54 14.49
CA LEU A 131 14.89 -12.46 13.71
C LEU A 131 14.85 -13.89 14.27
N LEU A 132 14.62 -14.06 15.58
CA LEU A 132 14.49 -15.37 16.23
C LEU A 132 13.13 -16.05 15.98
N MET A 133 12.11 -15.31 15.55
CA MET A 133 10.80 -15.90 15.29
C MET A 133 10.83 -16.79 14.04
N PRO A 134 10.15 -17.97 14.04
CA PRO A 134 10.13 -18.92 12.92
C PRO A 134 9.19 -18.47 11.77
N VAL A 135 9.19 -17.18 11.47
CA VAL A 135 8.37 -16.50 10.45
C VAL A 135 9.27 -15.55 9.68
N ASN A 136 8.97 -15.29 8.41
CA ASN A 136 9.77 -14.35 7.62
C ASN A 136 9.90 -12.98 8.35
N PRO A 137 11.11 -12.51 8.66
CA PRO A 137 11.28 -11.29 9.45
C PRO A 137 10.73 -10.05 8.75
N ARG A 138 10.81 -9.97 7.41
CA ARG A 138 10.23 -8.85 6.65
C ARG A 138 8.72 -8.79 6.82
N PHE A 139 8.06 -9.94 6.80
CA PHE A 139 6.61 -10.02 7.03
C PHE A 139 6.26 -9.49 8.42
N LEU A 140 6.95 -9.96 9.46
CA LEU A 140 6.69 -9.50 10.83
C LEU A 140 6.98 -8.01 10.99
N VAL A 141 8.11 -7.52 10.50
CA VAL A 141 8.45 -6.10 10.55
C VAL A 141 7.44 -5.23 9.80
N SER A 142 6.79 -5.74 8.75
CA SER A 142 5.87 -4.95 7.92
C SER A 142 4.42 -4.99 8.37
N LEU A 143 3.99 -6.03 9.08
CA LEU A 143 2.57 -6.35 9.31
C LEU A 143 2.24 -6.69 10.77
N ARG A 144 3.11 -6.32 11.72
CA ARG A 144 2.94 -6.65 13.15
C ARG A 144 1.75 -5.96 13.80
N GLN A 145 1.56 -4.68 13.48
CA GLN A 145 0.52 -3.85 14.05
C GLN A 145 -0.43 -3.41 12.95
N VAL A 146 -1.70 -3.29 13.30
CA VAL A 146 -2.69 -2.68 12.42
C VAL A 146 -3.28 -1.49 13.15
N ASP A 147 -3.49 -0.40 12.42
CA ASP A 147 -4.17 0.79 12.90
C ASP A 147 -5.63 0.81 12.40
N PRO A 148 -6.60 0.46 13.26
CA PRO A 148 -8.02 0.49 12.93
C PRO A 148 -8.56 1.91 12.72
N SER A 149 -7.95 2.94 13.31
CA SER A 149 -8.42 4.33 13.15
C SER A 149 -8.28 4.77 11.70
N SER A 150 -7.14 4.47 11.08
CA SER A 150 -6.90 4.68 9.66
C SER A 150 -7.92 3.97 8.77
N LEU A 151 -8.36 2.74 9.11
CA LEU A 151 -9.39 2.03 8.34
C LEU A 151 -10.74 2.74 8.38
N VAL A 152 -11.12 3.30 9.54
CA VAL A 152 -12.35 4.10 9.65
C VAL A 152 -12.25 5.33 8.76
N ASN A 153 -11.11 6.02 8.75
CA ASN A 153 -10.89 7.17 7.88
C ASN A 153 -10.83 6.82 6.39
N ALA A 154 -10.40 5.60 6.02
CA ALA A 154 -10.52 5.11 4.66
C ALA A 154 -12.00 5.02 4.21
N LEU A 155 -12.93 4.66 5.10
CA LEU A 155 -14.37 4.67 4.81
C LEU A 155 -14.91 6.09 4.56
N VAL A 156 -14.41 7.08 5.30
CA VAL A 156 -14.76 8.49 5.07
C VAL A 156 -14.27 8.95 3.69
N ALA A 157 -13.07 8.55 3.29
CA ALA A 157 -12.55 8.82 1.94
C ALA A 157 -13.43 8.21 0.84
N LEU A 158 -13.96 6.99 1.04
CA LEU A 158 -14.92 6.38 0.12
C LEU A 158 -16.21 7.21 -0.01
N GLY A 159 -16.68 7.84 1.07
CA GLY A 159 -17.84 8.74 1.02
C GLY A 159 -17.62 9.95 0.10
N VAL A 160 -16.45 10.60 0.22
CA VAL A 160 -16.07 11.71 -0.65
C VAL A 160 -15.88 11.27 -2.11
N MET A 161 -15.25 10.11 -2.33
CA MET A 161 -15.11 9.53 -3.67
C MET A 161 -16.49 9.24 -4.29
N GLY A 162 -17.40 8.63 -3.54
CA GLY A 162 -18.76 8.34 -3.99
C GLY A 162 -19.53 9.59 -4.37
N TYR A 163 -19.39 10.66 -3.58
CA TYR A 163 -20.00 11.95 -3.88
C TYR A 163 -19.43 12.58 -5.17
N ALA A 164 -18.10 12.57 -5.34
CA ALA A 164 -17.46 13.08 -6.56
C ALA A 164 -17.85 12.27 -7.81
N ILE A 165 -17.94 10.95 -7.70
CA ILE A 165 -18.41 10.05 -8.76
C ILE A 165 -19.84 10.39 -9.20
N ALA A 166 -20.73 10.65 -8.23
CA ALA A 166 -22.10 11.04 -8.50
C ALA A 166 -22.18 12.38 -9.25
N GLN A 167 -21.38 13.37 -8.83
CA GLN A 167 -21.31 14.69 -9.48
C GLN A 167 -20.72 14.64 -10.89
N LEU A 168 -19.79 13.71 -11.15
CA LEU A 168 -19.21 13.49 -12.48
C LEU A 168 -20.10 12.62 -13.38
N HIS A 169 -21.22 12.11 -12.87
CA HIS A 169 -22.10 11.18 -13.59
C HIS A 169 -21.36 9.95 -14.16
N ILE A 170 -20.33 9.47 -13.46
CA ILE A 170 -19.50 8.35 -13.90
C ILE A 170 -20.28 7.04 -13.77
N LYS A 171 -20.36 6.27 -14.86
CA LYS A 171 -20.93 4.92 -14.83
C LYS A 171 -19.88 3.90 -14.40
N ILE A 172 -20.03 3.36 -13.20
CA ILE A 172 -19.13 2.31 -12.69
C ILE A 172 -19.53 0.96 -13.30
N THR A 173 -18.64 0.39 -14.11
CA THR A 173 -18.74 -1.01 -14.54
C THR A 173 -17.92 -1.91 -13.61
N VAL A 174 -18.25 -3.20 -13.57
CA VAL A 174 -17.49 -4.19 -12.76
C VAL A 174 -16.02 -4.23 -13.17
N ALA A 175 -15.73 -4.14 -14.48
CA ALA A 175 -14.37 -4.12 -15.01
C ALA A 175 -13.60 -2.88 -14.54
N ASN A 176 -14.21 -1.69 -14.59
CA ASN A 176 -13.57 -0.45 -14.15
C ASN A 176 -13.30 -0.47 -12.64
N LEU A 177 -14.25 -0.99 -11.85
CA LEU A 177 -14.08 -1.13 -10.40
C LEU A 177 -12.95 -2.10 -10.06
N ALA A 178 -12.88 -3.25 -10.74
CA ALA A 178 -11.82 -4.23 -10.54
C ALA A 178 -10.44 -3.65 -10.90
N LEU A 179 -10.34 -2.94 -12.02
CA LEU A 179 -9.12 -2.25 -12.42
C LEU A 179 -8.72 -1.15 -11.43
N PHE A 180 -9.68 -0.34 -10.97
CA PHE A 180 -9.44 0.67 -9.95
C PHE A 180 -8.88 0.06 -8.66
N LEU A 181 -9.50 -1.01 -8.15
CA LEU A 181 -9.03 -1.71 -6.95
C LEU A 181 -7.61 -2.29 -7.13
N LEU A 182 -7.32 -2.86 -8.31
CA LEU A 182 -5.98 -3.32 -8.64
C LEU A 182 -4.97 -2.17 -8.60
N LEU A 183 -5.29 -1.02 -9.19
CA LEU A 183 -4.41 0.15 -9.19
C LEU A 183 -4.21 0.72 -7.78
N CYS A 184 -5.23 0.70 -6.93
CA CYS A 184 -5.10 1.06 -5.51
C CYS A 184 -4.11 0.13 -4.79
N ILE A 185 -4.18 -1.19 -5.02
CA ILE A 185 -3.22 -2.16 -4.46
C ILE A 185 -1.79 -1.85 -4.94
N VAL A 186 -1.63 -1.54 -6.22
CA VAL A 186 -0.33 -1.16 -6.80
C VAL A 186 0.19 0.15 -6.16
N GLY A 187 -0.68 1.13 -5.93
CA GLY A 187 -0.35 2.37 -5.22
C GLY A 187 0.10 2.14 -3.78
N ILE A 188 -0.61 1.27 -3.04
CA ILE A 188 -0.22 0.84 -1.69
C ILE A 188 1.14 0.13 -1.71
N LEU A 189 1.41 -0.71 -2.73
CA LEU A 189 2.69 -1.40 -2.89
C LEU A 189 3.85 -0.42 -3.13
N ILE A 190 3.63 0.63 -3.92
CA ILE A 190 4.60 1.71 -4.11
C ILE A 190 4.90 2.39 -2.77
N HIS A 191 3.86 2.82 -2.06
CA HIS A 191 4.01 3.46 -0.74
C HIS A 191 4.76 2.55 0.25
N TYR A 192 4.36 1.29 0.35
CA TYR A 192 5.04 0.29 1.17
C TYR A 192 6.52 0.19 0.81
N SER A 193 6.85 0.04 -0.47
CA SER A 193 8.23 -0.16 -0.90
C SER A 193 9.11 1.04 -0.59
N LEU A 194 8.61 2.25 -0.83
CA LEU A 194 9.33 3.50 -0.54
C LEU A 194 9.54 3.70 0.96
N MET A 195 8.47 3.58 1.76
CA MET A 195 8.57 3.73 3.21
C MET A 195 9.45 2.66 3.84
N PHE A 196 9.38 1.42 3.34
CA PHE A 196 10.20 0.33 3.83
C PHE A 196 11.70 0.56 3.55
N ILE A 197 12.05 1.11 2.38
CA ILE A 197 13.42 1.52 2.07
C ILE A 197 13.88 2.56 3.09
N LEU A 198 13.08 3.60 3.34
CA LEU A 198 13.43 4.65 4.30
C LEU A 198 13.59 4.12 5.72
N GLY A 199 12.69 3.24 6.17
CA GLY A 199 12.81 2.56 7.45
C GLY A 199 14.08 1.71 7.54
N ALA A 200 14.44 1.00 6.47
CA ALA A 200 15.64 0.17 6.43
C ALA A 200 16.95 0.99 6.41
N VAL A 201 16.92 2.28 6.07
CA VAL A 201 18.11 3.17 6.17
C VAL A 201 18.63 3.24 7.61
N SER A 202 17.78 2.98 8.62
CA SER A 202 18.16 2.95 10.04
C SER A 202 19.27 1.96 10.38
N PHE A 203 19.53 0.97 9.51
CA PHE A 203 20.62 0.01 9.68
C PHE A 203 22.00 0.63 9.40
N TRP A 204 22.05 1.77 8.71
CA TRP A 204 23.29 2.49 8.39
C TRP A 204 23.41 3.81 9.15
N VAL A 205 22.27 4.44 9.51
CA VAL A 205 22.24 5.76 10.13
C VAL A 205 21.52 5.69 11.47
N THR A 206 22.16 6.22 12.53
CA THR A 206 21.65 6.18 13.91
C THR A 206 20.41 7.06 14.15
N ARG A 207 20.19 8.10 13.32
CA ARG A 207 19.00 8.98 13.36
C ARG A 207 18.26 8.97 12.02
N SER A 208 17.29 8.07 11.88
CA SER A 208 16.43 7.95 10.69
C SER A 208 15.03 8.58 10.85
N GLU A 209 14.69 9.10 12.03
CA GLU A 209 13.35 9.68 12.30
C GLU A 209 12.96 10.79 11.31
N GLY A 210 13.92 11.63 10.90
CA GLY A 210 13.69 12.67 9.89
C GLY A 210 13.27 12.13 8.52
N LEU A 211 13.70 10.93 8.14
CA LEU A 211 13.35 10.31 6.86
C LEU A 211 11.87 9.92 6.79
N VAL A 212 11.33 9.46 7.92
CA VAL A 212 9.90 9.19 8.06
C VAL A 212 9.10 10.47 7.85
N TRP A 213 9.58 11.59 8.39
CA TRP A 213 8.93 12.90 8.23
C TRP A 213 8.95 13.42 6.78
N VAL A 214 10.07 13.21 6.07
CA VAL A 214 10.16 13.49 4.63
C VAL A 214 9.11 12.68 3.86
N TYR A 215 8.89 11.43 4.26
CA TYR A 215 7.87 10.59 3.62
C TYR A 215 6.44 11.10 3.83
N TYR A 216 6.10 11.63 5.00
CA TYR A 216 4.77 12.23 5.21
C TYR A 216 4.47 13.38 4.23
N ASN A 217 5.49 14.12 3.80
CA ASN A 217 5.33 15.17 2.78
C ASN A 217 5.05 14.59 1.39
N MET A 218 5.47 13.36 1.10
CA MET A 218 5.17 12.69 -0.17
C MET A 218 3.66 12.49 -0.38
N PHE A 219 2.89 12.32 0.69
CA PHE A 219 1.42 12.26 0.59
C PHE A 219 0.80 13.54 0.05
N GLN A 220 1.42 14.70 0.28
CA GLN A 220 0.96 15.98 -0.27
C GLN A 220 1.23 16.07 -1.77
N ILE A 221 2.26 15.39 -2.27
CA ILE A 221 2.55 15.33 -3.71
C ILE A 221 1.56 14.39 -4.42
N ALA A 222 1.29 13.22 -3.84
CA ALA A 222 0.43 12.21 -4.46
C ALA A 222 -1.01 12.68 -4.72
N ARG A 223 -1.54 13.59 -3.89
CA ARG A 223 -2.91 14.12 -3.99
C ARG A 223 -3.07 15.26 -4.99
N LEU A 224 -1.97 15.80 -5.51
CA LEU A 224 -2.01 16.91 -6.46
C LEU A 224 -2.15 16.39 -7.89
N PRO A 225 -2.90 17.12 -8.75
CA PRO A 225 -2.97 16.81 -10.16
C PRO A 225 -1.58 16.77 -10.79
N ASP A 226 -1.31 15.77 -11.64
CA ASP A 226 0.00 15.60 -12.27
C ASP A 226 0.39 16.78 -13.20
N GLU A 227 -0.57 17.61 -13.59
CA GLU A 227 -0.37 18.82 -14.39
C GLU A 227 0.08 20.04 -13.58
N ALA A 228 -0.04 19.98 -12.25
CA ALA A 228 0.53 20.98 -11.35
C ALA A 228 2.07 20.95 -11.35
N PHE A 229 2.67 19.83 -11.78
CA PHE A 229 4.11 19.64 -11.84
C PHE A 229 4.64 19.85 -13.26
N ARG A 230 5.79 20.53 -13.39
CA ARG A 230 6.45 20.80 -14.67
C ARG A 230 7.95 20.48 -14.61
N GLY A 231 8.55 20.22 -15.77
CA GLY A 231 9.98 20.01 -15.94
C GLY A 231 10.54 18.87 -15.07
N VAL A 232 11.67 19.14 -14.42
CA VAL A 232 12.44 18.15 -13.65
C VAL A 232 11.63 17.55 -12.48
N MET A 233 10.83 18.35 -11.79
CA MET A 233 10.03 17.87 -10.64
C MET A 233 9.00 16.82 -11.06
N LYS A 234 8.35 16.99 -12.22
CA LYS A 234 7.40 15.99 -12.75
C LYS A 234 8.10 14.67 -13.03
N VAL A 235 9.30 14.71 -13.63
CA VAL A 235 10.10 13.52 -13.93
C VAL A 235 10.51 12.80 -12.64
N ILE A 236 11.00 13.53 -11.63
CA ILE A 236 11.40 12.95 -10.35
C ILE A 236 10.21 12.25 -9.68
N PHE A 237 9.04 12.91 -9.58
CA PHE A 237 7.88 12.35 -8.88
C PHE A 237 7.07 11.33 -9.70
N THR A 238 7.46 11.11 -10.96
CA THR A 238 6.88 10.08 -11.82
C THR A 238 7.77 8.84 -11.90
N PHE A 239 9.09 9.03 -12.01
CA PHE A 239 10.03 7.92 -12.30
C PHE A 239 10.92 7.54 -11.11
N VAL A 240 11.37 8.50 -10.30
CA VAL A 240 12.31 8.24 -9.19
C VAL A 240 11.54 7.91 -7.92
N VAL A 241 10.58 8.75 -7.58
CA VAL A 241 9.68 8.55 -6.44
C VAL A 241 8.27 8.64 -7.00
N PRO A 242 7.67 7.52 -7.48
CA PRO A 242 6.48 7.50 -8.36
C PRO A 242 5.16 7.91 -7.67
N MET A 243 5.19 8.96 -6.84
CA MET A 243 4.08 9.49 -6.06
C MET A 243 2.96 10.05 -6.93
N LEU A 244 3.29 10.65 -8.08
CA LEU A 244 2.25 11.17 -8.98
C LEU A 244 1.38 10.05 -9.53
N LEU A 245 1.96 8.87 -9.76
CA LEU A 245 1.22 7.74 -10.32
C LEU A 245 0.21 7.15 -9.32
N VAL A 246 0.54 7.18 -8.02
CA VAL A 246 -0.19 6.48 -6.96
C VAL A 246 -1.67 6.80 -6.95
N ALA A 247 -2.05 8.08 -7.00
CA ALA A 247 -3.46 8.48 -7.02
C ALA A 247 -3.93 8.95 -8.41
N ASN A 248 -3.08 9.63 -9.20
CA ASN A 248 -3.52 10.17 -10.50
C ASN A 248 -3.93 9.07 -11.48
N VAL A 249 -3.22 7.94 -11.54
CA VAL A 249 -3.54 6.86 -12.49
C VAL A 249 -4.87 6.18 -12.13
N PRO A 250 -5.12 5.72 -10.88
CA PRO A 250 -6.44 5.18 -10.53
C PRO A 250 -7.57 6.20 -10.72
N THR A 251 -7.35 7.48 -10.36
CA THR A 251 -8.38 8.52 -10.54
C THR A 251 -8.70 8.78 -12.01
N ARG A 252 -7.68 8.97 -12.87
CA ARG A 252 -7.91 9.17 -14.31
C ARG A 252 -8.54 7.96 -14.98
N THR A 253 -8.23 6.76 -14.49
CA THR A 253 -8.87 5.52 -14.95
C THR A 253 -10.36 5.51 -14.60
N LEU A 254 -10.71 5.88 -13.36
CA LEU A 254 -12.11 5.91 -12.91
C LEU A 254 -12.90 7.06 -13.55
N ALA A 255 -12.26 8.20 -13.77
CA ALA A 255 -12.85 9.37 -14.43
C ALA A 255 -12.90 9.26 -15.97
N HIS A 256 -12.43 8.17 -16.56
CA HIS A 256 -12.35 7.98 -18.02
C HIS A 256 -11.53 9.06 -18.76
N THR A 257 -10.55 9.66 -18.08
CA THR A 257 -9.67 10.72 -18.60
C THR A 257 -8.22 10.26 -18.76
N LEU A 258 -7.98 8.95 -18.81
CA LEU A 258 -6.64 8.40 -19.01
C LEU A 258 -6.25 8.48 -20.50
N HIS A 259 -5.27 9.33 -20.81
CA HIS A 259 -4.83 9.58 -22.18
C HIS A 259 -4.23 8.35 -22.89
N SER A 260 -3.59 7.46 -22.14
CA SER A 260 -2.88 6.31 -22.70
C SER A 260 -2.80 5.14 -21.72
N PRO A 261 -2.97 3.88 -22.19
CA PRO A 261 -2.76 2.69 -21.36
C PRO A 261 -1.31 2.54 -20.88
N LEU A 262 -0.35 3.27 -21.49
CA LEU A 262 1.05 3.28 -21.07
C LEU A 262 1.22 3.69 -19.60
N TYR A 263 0.37 4.56 -19.07
CA TYR A 263 0.43 4.97 -17.67
C TYR A 263 0.11 3.83 -16.70
N LEU A 264 -0.72 2.86 -17.11
CA LEU A 264 -1.00 1.65 -16.32
C LEU A 264 0.26 0.78 -16.25
N LEU A 265 0.90 0.55 -17.40
CA LEU A 265 2.14 -0.22 -17.49
C LEU A 265 3.29 0.45 -16.73
N LEU A 266 3.37 1.78 -16.82
CA LEU A 266 4.36 2.57 -16.09
C LEU A 266 4.17 2.43 -14.58
N MET A 267 2.94 2.60 -14.07
CA MET A 267 2.64 2.45 -12.65
C MET A 267 2.99 1.04 -12.15
N LEU A 268 2.63 0.00 -12.91
CA LEU A 268 2.99 -1.39 -12.59
C LEU A 268 4.51 -1.60 -12.61
N GLY A 269 5.20 -1.10 -13.63
CA GLY A 269 6.65 -1.18 -13.75
C GLY A 269 7.37 -0.50 -12.59
N CYS A 270 6.97 0.74 -12.26
CA CYS A 270 7.48 1.47 -11.11
C CYS A 270 7.25 0.73 -9.79
N ALA A 271 6.06 0.15 -9.59
CA ALA A 271 5.76 -0.64 -8.39
C ALA A 271 6.68 -1.87 -8.27
N LEU A 272 6.92 -2.59 -9.37
CA LEU A 272 7.83 -3.73 -9.42
C LEU A 272 9.27 -3.32 -9.12
N VAL A 273 9.75 -2.23 -9.72
CA VAL A 273 11.10 -1.69 -9.48
C VAL A 273 11.27 -1.28 -8.02
N CYS A 274 10.32 -0.52 -7.46
CA CYS A 274 10.36 -0.12 -6.05
C CYS A 274 10.33 -1.33 -5.11
N PHE A 275 9.47 -2.32 -5.40
CA PHE A 275 9.40 -3.53 -4.59
C PHE A 275 10.68 -4.36 -4.66
N TRP A 276 11.28 -4.48 -5.84
CA TRP A 276 12.56 -5.16 -6.02
C TRP A 276 13.69 -4.41 -5.30
N ALA A 277 13.77 -3.09 -5.45
CA ALA A 277 14.74 -2.25 -4.74
C ALA A 277 14.61 -2.39 -3.22
N SER A 278 13.39 -2.33 -2.67
CA SER A 278 13.16 -2.54 -1.23
C SER A 278 13.61 -3.92 -0.76
N SER A 279 13.50 -4.94 -1.60
CA SER A 279 13.97 -6.30 -1.31
C SER A 279 15.49 -6.39 -1.26
N LEU A 280 16.20 -5.67 -2.14
CA LEU A 280 17.67 -5.60 -2.13
C LEU A 280 18.20 -4.83 -0.93
N VAL A 281 17.57 -3.70 -0.61
CA VAL A 281 17.90 -2.89 0.57
C VAL A 281 17.70 -3.74 1.82
N TRP A 282 16.58 -4.47 1.94
CA TRP A 282 16.33 -5.36 3.07
C TRP A 282 17.42 -6.43 3.26
N LYS A 283 17.79 -7.13 2.17
CA LYS A 283 18.85 -8.14 2.21
C LYS A 283 20.19 -7.55 2.64
N SER A 284 20.48 -6.33 2.20
CA SER A 284 21.71 -5.62 2.55
C SER A 284 21.69 -5.14 4.00
N ALA A 285 20.55 -4.68 4.49
CA ALA A 285 20.31 -4.22 5.85
C ALA A 285 20.53 -5.36 6.85
N ILE A 286 19.88 -6.52 6.66
CA ILE A 286 20.05 -7.68 7.54
C ILE A 286 21.52 -8.13 7.61
N LYS A 287 22.24 -8.15 6.49
CA LYS A 287 23.65 -8.59 6.47
C LYS A 287 24.58 -7.70 7.29
N ARG A 288 24.23 -6.42 7.46
CA ARG A 288 25.02 -5.43 8.19
C ARG A 288 24.56 -5.23 9.63
N TYR A 289 23.43 -5.82 9.99
CA TYR A 289 22.88 -5.66 11.32
C TYR A 289 23.79 -6.29 12.37
N SER A 290 24.35 -5.46 13.25
CA SER A 290 25.00 -5.86 14.49
C SER A 290 24.10 -5.44 15.66
N SER A 291 23.82 -6.38 16.58
CA SER A 291 22.97 -6.09 17.73
C SER A 291 23.56 -4.94 18.56
N ALA A 292 22.69 -4.07 19.07
CA ALA A 292 23.08 -2.97 19.96
C ALA A 292 23.63 -3.45 21.33
N SER A 293 23.60 -4.76 21.60
CA SER A 293 24.08 -5.39 22.84
C SER A 293 25.46 -6.08 22.71
N SER A 294 26.21 -5.80 21.64
CA SER A 294 27.55 -6.39 21.38
C SER A 294 28.67 -5.35 21.42
#